data_AF-A0A7C7DUT8-F1
#
_entry.id   AF-A0A7C7DUT8-F1
#
_cell.length_a   1.000
_cell.length_b   1.000
_cell.length_c   1.000
_cell.angle_alpha   90.00
_cell.angle_beta   90.00
_cell.angle_gamma   90.00
#
_symmetry.space_group_name_H-M   'P 1'
#
loop_
_entity.id
_entity.type
_entity.pdbx_description
1 polymer ?
#
loop_
_entity_poly.entity_id
_entity_poly.type
_entity_poly.pdbx_seq_one_letter_code
_entity_poly.pdbx_strand_id
1 'polypeptide(L)'
;MDDMCDRCEKIDARLNSIATQLNSIQERILHKSEFSGWQDKLDALVAEIQDLAMIKRLSFENGRRLGELYDKARYLMAMAQDLALSQDILALQEQLKSIISGEAWDLYMAIEAVSNARLNCQAECWGAARHFPGQSSVPADRLYRNMEIDAVFSNGMETRGRKL
;
A
#
# COMPACT_ATOMS: atom_id res chain seq x y z
N MET A 1 40.35 -17.20 11.39
CA MET A 1 38.93 -17.54 11.58
C MET A 1 38.10 -16.31 11.95
N ASP A 2 38.72 -15.16 12.20
CA ASP A 2 38.05 -13.93 12.66
C ASP A 2 37.24 -13.19 11.57
N ASP A 3 37.63 -13.31 10.30
CA ASP A 3 37.00 -12.57 9.18
C ASP A 3 35.54 -12.98 8.87
N MET A 4 35.08 -14.16 9.33
CA MET A 4 33.67 -14.55 9.17
C MET A 4 32.75 -14.05 10.28
N CYS A 5 33.27 -13.86 11.51
CA CYS A 5 32.45 -13.37 12.62
C CYS A 5 32.12 -11.89 12.42
N ASP A 6 33.13 -11.09 12.04
CA ASP A 6 32.98 -9.66 11.76
C ASP A 6 31.98 -9.37 10.62
N ARG A 7 31.92 -10.26 9.62
CA ARG A 7 30.98 -10.11 8.48
C ARG A 7 29.55 -10.39 8.90
N CYS A 8 29.32 -11.40 9.74
CA CYS A 8 27.99 -11.69 10.27
C CYS A 8 27.50 -10.53 11.15
N GLU A 9 28.34 -10.01 12.04
CA GLU A 9 28.01 -8.86 12.91
C GLU A 9 27.66 -7.60 12.11
N LYS A 10 28.40 -7.33 11.03
CA LYS A 10 28.09 -6.21 10.13
C LYS A 10 26.76 -6.37 9.42
N ILE A 11 26.41 -7.58 8.98
CA ILE A 11 25.09 -7.85 8.38
C ILE A 11 24.00 -7.65 9.42
N ASP A 12 24.15 -8.20 10.62
CA ASP A 12 23.16 -8.05 11.69
C ASP A 12 22.96 -6.59 12.10
N ALA A 13 24.04 -5.82 12.20
CA ALA A 13 23.97 -4.39 12.48
C ALA A 13 23.18 -3.63 11.39
N ARG A 14 23.40 -3.97 10.11
CA ARG A 14 22.64 -3.37 8.99
C ARG A 14 21.16 -3.77 9.02
N LEU A 15 20.86 -5.05 9.25
CA LEU A 15 19.47 -5.52 9.40
C LEU A 15 18.74 -4.80 10.55
N ASN A 16 19.42 -4.60 11.68
CA ASN A 16 18.86 -3.85 12.82
C ASN A 16 18.65 -2.37 12.51
N SER A 17 19.56 -1.75 11.75
CA SER A 17 19.41 -0.37 11.29
C SER A 17 18.21 -0.22 10.36
N ILE A 18 18.07 -1.10 9.36
CA ILE A 18 16.91 -1.13 8.44
C ILE A 18 15.61 -1.31 9.23
N ALA A 19 15.55 -2.26 10.15
CA ALA A 19 14.38 -2.48 11.00
C ALA A 19 13.98 -1.23 11.79
N THR A 20 14.97 -0.53 12.36
CA THR A 20 14.75 0.71 13.12
C THR A 20 14.20 1.83 12.23
N GLN A 21 14.76 1.99 11.03
CA GLN A 21 14.29 2.99 10.07
C GLN A 21 12.86 2.69 9.58
N LEU A 22 12.55 1.43 9.26
CA LEU A 22 11.19 1.02 8.88
C LEU A 22 10.19 1.24 10.03
N ASN A 23 10.57 0.98 11.29
CA ASN A 23 9.72 1.28 12.44
C ASN A 23 9.46 2.78 12.59
N SER A 24 10.49 3.62 12.43
CA SER A 24 10.32 5.07 12.48
C SER A 24 9.41 5.60 11.37
N ILE A 25 9.52 5.04 10.15
CA ILE A 25 8.61 5.39 9.05
C ILE A 25 7.18 4.94 9.36
N GLN A 26 7.00 3.72 9.89
CA GLN A 26 5.68 3.22 10.29
C GLN A 26 5.01 4.13 11.33
N GLU A 27 5.73 4.55 12.37
CA GLU A 27 5.22 5.47 13.38
C GLU A 27 4.79 6.80 12.76
N ARG A 28 5.59 7.35 11.85
CA ARG A 28 5.26 8.61 11.17
C ARG A 28 4.02 8.49 10.28
N ILE A 29 3.86 7.38 9.56
CA ILE A 29 2.66 7.07 8.76
C ILE A 29 1.42 7.02 9.67
N LEU A 30 1.51 6.30 10.79
CA LEU A 30 0.40 6.16 11.74
C LEU A 30 0.00 7.51 12.37
N HIS A 31 0.97 8.38 12.65
CA HIS A 31 0.73 9.70 13.22
C HIS A 31 0.34 10.79 12.19
N LYS A 32 0.20 10.43 10.91
CA LYS A 32 -0.12 11.35 9.81
C LYS A 32 0.78 12.60 9.76
N SER A 33 2.03 12.45 10.18
CA SER A 33 3.03 13.53 10.18
C SER A 33 3.58 13.79 8.77
N GLU A 34 4.26 14.92 8.55
CA GLU A 34 4.75 15.39 7.23
C GLU A 34 5.32 14.26 6.33
N PHE A 35 4.63 14.04 5.21
CA PHE A 35 4.83 12.93 4.26
C PHE A 35 5.95 13.15 3.25
N SER A 36 6.58 14.32 3.25
CA SER A 36 7.59 14.66 2.26
C SER A 36 8.85 13.79 2.43
N GLY A 37 9.27 13.17 1.34
CA GLY A 37 10.52 12.40 1.27
C GLY A 37 10.50 11.01 1.93
N TRP A 38 9.34 10.43 2.25
CA TRP A 38 9.29 9.05 2.74
C TRP A 38 9.40 8.02 1.61
N GLN A 39 8.89 8.36 0.43
CA GLN A 39 9.00 7.51 -0.76
C GLN A 39 10.48 7.22 -1.06
N ASP A 40 11.30 8.28 -1.17
CA ASP A 40 12.74 8.16 -1.42
C ASP A 40 13.46 7.35 -0.34
N LYS A 41 13.03 7.49 0.93
CA LYS A 41 13.59 6.70 2.04
C LYS A 41 13.20 5.23 1.97
N LEU A 42 11.96 4.92 1.63
CA LEU A 42 11.49 3.55 1.48
C LEU A 42 12.17 2.88 0.27
N ASP A 43 12.30 3.59 -0.85
CA ASP A 43 12.99 3.11 -2.04
C ASP A 43 14.48 2.83 -1.75
N ALA A 44 15.15 3.72 -1.01
CA ALA A 44 16.53 3.51 -0.57
C ALA A 44 16.68 2.29 0.35
N LEU A 45 15.76 2.08 1.28
CA LEU A 45 15.76 0.92 2.17
C LEU A 45 15.49 -0.39 1.40
N VAL A 46 14.60 -0.36 0.42
CA VAL A 46 14.35 -1.51 -0.47
C VAL A 46 15.60 -1.86 -1.28
N ALA A 47 16.27 -0.86 -1.85
CA ALA A 47 17.53 -1.07 -2.56
C ALA A 47 18.59 -1.66 -1.63
N GLU A 48 18.71 -1.16 -0.39
CA GLU A 48 19.65 -1.70 0.59
C GLU A 48 19.35 -3.17 0.96
N ILE A 49 18.08 -3.53 1.14
CA ILE A 49 17.65 -4.91 1.40
C ILE A 49 18.03 -5.82 0.22
N GLN A 50 17.82 -5.36 -1.02
CA GLN A 50 18.19 -6.11 -2.22
C GLN A 50 19.71 -6.29 -2.34
N ASP A 51 20.48 -5.25 -2.05
CA ASP A 51 21.95 -5.31 -2.03
C ASP A 51 22.45 -6.32 -1.00
N LEU A 52 21.85 -6.35 0.20
CA LEU A 52 22.17 -7.34 1.23
C LEU A 52 21.83 -8.77 0.79
N ALA A 53 20.72 -8.96 0.09
CA ALA A 53 20.31 -10.27 -0.43
C ALA A 53 21.31 -10.84 -1.46
N MET A 54 22.08 -9.99 -2.14
CA MET A 54 23.10 -10.41 -3.12
C MET A 54 24.41 -10.88 -2.47
N ILE A 55 24.57 -10.74 -1.16
CA ILE A 55 25.79 -11.18 -0.46
C ILE A 55 25.88 -12.72 -0.48
N LYS A 56 26.94 -13.24 -1.10
CA LYS A 56 27.23 -14.68 -1.09
C LYS A 56 27.50 -15.16 0.34
N ARG A 57 26.83 -16.24 0.75
CA ARG A 57 26.91 -16.91 2.07
C ARG A 57 26.20 -16.19 3.21
N LEU A 58 24.96 -15.75 2.99
CA LEU A 58 24.07 -15.38 4.09
C LEU A 58 23.70 -16.60 4.94
N SER A 59 23.57 -16.41 6.25
CA SER A 59 22.92 -17.40 7.10
C SER A 59 21.43 -17.50 6.75
N PHE A 60 20.82 -18.66 6.99
CA PHE A 60 19.39 -18.85 6.79
C PHE A 60 18.56 -17.82 7.58
N GLU A 61 18.95 -17.56 8.82
CA GLU A 61 18.28 -16.59 9.68
C GLU A 61 18.34 -15.17 9.13
N ASN A 62 19.50 -14.75 8.61
CA ASN A 62 19.62 -13.42 8.00
C ASN A 62 18.83 -13.32 6.69
N GLY A 63 18.72 -14.42 5.94
CA GLY A 63 17.88 -14.49 4.74
C GLY A 63 16.39 -14.35 5.07
N ARG A 64 15.92 -15.03 6.13
CA ARG A 64 14.55 -14.92 6.62
C ARG A 64 14.24 -13.49 7.07
N ARG A 65 15.12 -12.88 7.87
CA ARG A 65 14.99 -11.50 8.34
C ARG A 65 14.96 -10.49 7.18
N LEU A 66 15.78 -10.68 6.15
CA LEU A 66 15.72 -9.84 4.94
C LEU A 66 14.35 -9.92 4.25
N GLY A 67 13.80 -11.13 4.11
CA GLY A 67 12.46 -11.31 3.54
C GLY A 67 11.38 -10.56 4.33
N GLU A 68 11.41 -10.67 5.66
CA GLU A 68 10.47 -9.95 6.54
C GLU A 68 10.60 -8.43 6.44
N LEU A 69 11.84 -7.91 6.36
CA LEU A 69 12.09 -6.49 6.18
C LEU A 69 11.63 -6.00 4.80
N TYR A 70 11.81 -6.82 3.76
CA TYR A 70 11.35 -6.50 2.41
C TYR A 70 9.83 -6.42 2.34
N ASP A 71 9.13 -7.42 2.88
CA ASP A 71 7.68 -7.44 2.93
C ASP A 71 7.13 -6.26 3.75
N LYS A 72 7.80 -5.94 4.86
CA LYS A 72 7.48 -4.74 5.65
C LYS A 72 7.66 -3.47 4.84
N ALA A 73 8.79 -3.29 4.16
CA ALA A 73 9.04 -2.11 3.34
C ALA A 73 7.97 -1.92 2.24
N ARG A 74 7.63 -3.01 1.53
CA ARG A 74 6.56 -2.99 0.52
C ARG A 74 5.20 -2.62 1.11
N TYR A 75 4.87 -3.16 2.28
CA TYR A 75 3.63 -2.81 2.97
C TYR A 75 3.58 -1.32 3.34
N LEU A 76 4.69 -0.76 3.87
CA LEU A 76 4.78 0.66 4.18
C LEU A 76 4.68 1.54 2.92
N MET A 77 5.25 1.12 1.79
CA MET A 77 5.10 1.82 0.51
C MET A 77 3.64 1.88 0.05
N ALA A 78 2.93 0.76 0.11
CA ALA A 78 1.51 0.71 -0.25
C ALA A 78 0.67 1.63 0.65
N MET A 79 0.89 1.59 1.97
CA MET A 79 0.19 2.50 2.90
C MET A 79 0.52 3.97 2.65
N ALA A 80 1.77 4.30 2.34
CA ALA A 80 2.16 5.67 2.03
C ALA A 80 1.46 6.17 0.76
N GLN A 81 1.37 5.32 -0.27
CA GLN A 81 0.68 5.64 -1.52
C GLN A 81 -0.83 5.83 -1.29
N ASP A 82 -1.48 4.93 -0.56
CA ASP A 82 -2.91 5.04 -0.25
C ASP A 82 -3.22 6.33 0.51
N LEU A 83 -2.34 6.74 1.42
CA LEU A 83 -2.50 7.94 2.22
C LEU A 83 -2.27 9.21 1.38
N ALA A 84 -1.30 9.20 0.46
CA ALA A 84 -1.09 10.30 -0.49
C ALA A 84 -2.32 10.47 -1.40
N LEU A 85 -2.84 9.38 -1.98
CA LEU A 85 -4.06 9.41 -2.78
C LEU A 85 -5.26 9.91 -1.98
N SER A 86 -5.39 9.52 -0.72
CA SER A 86 -6.46 10.00 0.16
C SER A 86 -6.37 11.52 0.39
N GLN A 87 -5.17 12.08 0.51
CA GLN A 87 -4.97 13.52 0.64
C GLN A 87 -5.30 14.27 -0.65
N ASP A 88 -4.89 13.72 -1.79
CA ASP A 88 -5.21 14.30 -3.10
C ASP A 88 -6.72 14.31 -3.36
N ILE A 89 -7.42 13.21 -3.02
CA ILE A 89 -8.88 13.14 -3.10
C ILE A 89 -9.53 14.21 -2.23
N LEU A 90 -9.08 14.38 -0.98
CA LEU A 90 -9.62 15.42 -0.09
C LEU A 90 -9.37 16.83 -0.64
N ALA A 91 -8.18 17.09 -1.19
CA ALA A 91 -7.86 18.37 -1.79
C ALA A 91 -8.74 18.65 -3.03
N LEU A 92 -8.94 17.66 -3.88
CA LEU A 92 -9.82 17.76 -5.05
C LEU A 92 -11.29 17.92 -4.65
N GLN A 93 -11.75 17.26 -3.59
CA GLN A 93 -13.08 17.42 -3.04
C GLN A 93 -13.32 18.85 -2.57
N GLU A 94 -12.36 19.46 -1.86
CA GLU A 94 -12.47 20.85 -1.42
C GLU A 94 -12.47 21.83 -2.59
N GLN A 95 -11.64 21.59 -3.62
CA GLN A 95 -11.67 22.38 -4.85
C GLN A 95 -13.03 22.25 -5.56
N LEU A 96 -13.54 21.02 -5.70
CA LEU A 96 -14.83 20.75 -6.35
C LEU A 96 -15.96 21.48 -5.64
N LYS A 97 -16.00 21.43 -4.31
CA LYS A 97 -16.99 22.13 -3.47
C LYS A 97 -17.01 23.63 -3.72
N SER A 98 -15.86 24.24 -4.03
CA SER A 98 -15.77 25.67 -4.33
C SER A 98 -16.29 26.06 -5.72
N ILE A 99 -16.40 25.09 -6.63
CA ILE A 99 -16.76 25.30 -8.05
C ILE A 99 -18.25 25.00 -8.30
N ILE A 100 -18.78 23.96 -7.66
CA ILE A 100 -20.14 23.49 -7.95
C ILE A 100 -21.20 24.17 -7.06
N SER A 101 -22.46 24.12 -7.48
CA SER A 101 -23.57 24.60 -6.66
C SER A 101 -23.76 23.70 -5.42
N GLY A 102 -24.36 24.26 -4.36
CA GLY A 102 -24.67 23.49 -3.14
C GLY A 102 -25.51 22.24 -3.42
N GLU A 103 -26.52 22.33 -4.29
CA GLU A 103 -27.36 21.18 -4.68
C GLU A 103 -26.56 20.07 -5.39
N ALA A 104 -25.58 20.45 -6.22
CA ALA A 104 -24.71 19.48 -6.89
C ALA A 104 -23.73 18.82 -5.89
N TRP A 105 -23.29 19.56 -4.88
CA TRP A 105 -22.48 19.03 -3.79
C TRP A 105 -23.28 18.05 -2.92
N ASP A 106 -24.52 18.37 -2.59
CA ASP A 106 -25.40 17.47 -1.84
C ASP A 106 -25.65 16.15 -2.59
N LEU A 107 -25.85 16.22 -3.91
CA LEU A 107 -25.98 15.03 -4.75
C LEU A 107 -24.68 14.21 -4.79
N TYR A 108 -23.52 14.87 -4.89
CA TYR A 108 -22.21 14.22 -4.83
C TYR A 108 -22.02 13.45 -3.52
N MET A 109 -22.29 14.08 -2.37
CA MET A 109 -22.18 13.45 -1.05
C MET A 109 -23.12 12.25 -0.90
N ALA A 110 -24.34 12.32 -1.47
CA ALA A 110 -25.28 11.20 -1.47
C ALA A 110 -24.76 10.00 -2.28
N ILE A 111 -24.12 10.25 -3.44
CA ILE A 111 -23.49 9.21 -4.26
C ILE A 111 -22.30 8.57 -3.52
N GLU A 112 -21.47 9.38 -2.86
CA GLU A 112 -20.32 8.91 -2.10
C GLU A 112 -20.76 8.01 -0.94
N ALA A 113 -21.80 8.41 -0.20
CA ALA A 113 -22.35 7.62 0.91
C ALA A 113 -22.83 6.23 0.47
N VAL A 114 -23.54 6.14 -0.66
CA VAL A 114 -24.02 4.86 -1.22
C VAL A 114 -22.84 3.99 -1.69
N SER A 115 -21.84 4.61 -2.31
CA SER A 115 -20.64 3.92 -2.81
C SER A 115 -19.83 3.31 -1.66
N ASN A 116 -19.63 4.09 -0.59
CA ASN A 116 -18.93 3.65 0.61
C ASN A 116 -19.68 2.55 1.36
N ALA A 117 -21.01 2.66 1.48
CA ALA A 117 -21.84 1.60 2.07
C ALA A 117 -21.73 0.28 1.31
N ARG A 118 -21.69 0.34 -0.03
CA ARG A 118 -21.53 -0.85 -0.89
C ARG A 118 -20.15 -1.49 -0.73
N LEU A 119 -19.08 -0.70 -0.68
CA LEU A 119 -17.72 -1.19 -0.47
C LEU A 119 -17.55 -1.85 0.91
N ASN A 120 -18.11 -1.26 1.97
CA ASN A 120 -18.08 -1.82 3.31
C ASN A 120 -18.86 -3.15 3.39
N CYS A 121 -20.03 -3.23 2.76
CA CYS A 121 -20.82 -4.46 2.69
C CYS A 121 -20.04 -5.58 1.96
N GLN A 122 -19.34 -5.27 0.86
CA GLN A 122 -18.50 -6.25 0.16
C GLN A 122 -17.31 -6.72 1.00
N ALA A 123 -16.66 -5.81 1.73
CA ALA A 123 -15.57 -6.16 2.63
C ALA A 123 -16.03 -7.08 3.77
N GLU A 124 -17.23 -6.85 4.33
CA GLU A 124 -17.85 -7.69 5.35
C GLU A 124 -18.25 -9.07 4.81
N CYS A 125 -18.84 -9.14 3.61
CA CYS A 125 -19.15 -10.41 2.96
C CYS A 125 -17.89 -11.22 2.63
N TRP A 126 -16.79 -10.58 2.26
CA TRP A 126 -15.50 -11.24 2.03
C TRP A 126 -14.74 -11.56 3.33
N GLY A 127 -15.00 -10.82 4.41
CA GLY A 127 -14.52 -11.12 5.76
C GLY A 127 -15.20 -12.36 6.35
N ALA A 128 -16.52 -12.50 6.16
CA ALA A 128 -17.30 -13.67 6.59
C ALA A 128 -16.89 -14.96 5.87
N ALA A 129 -16.42 -14.88 4.62
CA ALA A 129 -15.89 -16.03 3.88
C ALA A 129 -14.55 -16.58 4.42
N ARG A 130 -13.86 -15.86 5.33
CA ARG A 130 -12.60 -16.30 5.96
C ARG A 130 -12.78 -17.19 7.19
N HIS A 131 -14.02 -17.52 7.57
CA HIS A 131 -14.33 -18.38 8.71
C HIS A 131 -14.71 -19.82 8.33
N PHE A 132 -14.16 -20.33 7.22
CA PHE A 132 -14.13 -21.77 6.97
C PHE A 132 -12.84 -22.37 7.55
N PRO A 133 -12.91 -23.31 8.50
CA PRO A 133 -11.73 -23.95 9.06
C PRO A 133 -11.15 -24.89 8.00
N GLY A 134 -10.02 -24.51 7.39
CA GLY A 134 -9.25 -25.46 6.58
C GLY A 134 -8.38 -24.91 5.45
N GLN A 135 -8.53 -23.66 5.00
CA GLN A 135 -7.69 -23.14 3.90
C GLN A 135 -7.43 -21.63 4.06
N SER A 136 -6.26 -21.27 4.59
CA SER A 136 -5.77 -19.88 4.54
C SER A 136 -4.49 -19.83 3.72
N SER A 137 -4.66 -19.58 2.43
CA SER A 137 -3.66 -18.89 1.60
C SER A 137 -4.40 -18.32 0.40
N VAL A 138 -5.14 -17.24 0.62
CA VAL A 138 -5.42 -16.33 -0.48
C VAL A 138 -4.14 -15.52 -0.66
N PRO A 139 -3.41 -15.64 -1.80
CA PRO A 139 -2.21 -14.87 -2.03
C PRO A 139 -2.55 -13.38 -1.97
N ALA A 140 -1.66 -12.57 -1.38
CA ALA A 140 -1.78 -11.11 -1.32
C ALA A 140 -2.06 -10.49 -2.70
N ASP A 141 -1.73 -11.19 -3.79
CA ASP A 141 -2.02 -10.83 -5.18
C ASP A 141 -3.51 -10.67 -5.51
N ARG A 142 -4.44 -11.17 -4.68
CA ARG A 142 -5.89 -10.98 -4.90
C ARG A 142 -6.49 -9.74 -4.25
N LEU A 143 -5.77 -9.04 -3.36
CA LEU A 143 -6.22 -7.74 -2.85
C LEU A 143 -6.02 -6.61 -3.88
N TYR A 144 -5.17 -6.82 -4.89
CA TYR A 144 -4.83 -5.82 -5.92
C TYR A 144 -5.68 -5.89 -7.20
N ARG A 145 -6.67 -6.79 -7.28
CA ARG A 145 -7.48 -6.99 -8.50
C ARG A 145 -8.73 -6.12 -8.62
N ASN A 146 -8.83 -5.03 -7.86
CA ASN A 146 -9.96 -4.09 -8.00
C ASN A 146 -9.65 -2.89 -8.91
N MET A 147 -8.46 -2.81 -9.51
CA MET A 147 -8.17 -1.83 -10.58
C MET A 147 -8.82 -2.17 -11.93
N GLU A 148 -9.53 -3.30 -12.07
CA GLU A 148 -10.27 -3.64 -13.30
C GLU A 148 -11.72 -3.10 -13.33
N ILE A 149 -12.12 -2.25 -12.38
CA ILE A 149 -13.45 -1.60 -12.42
C ILE A 149 -13.47 -0.39 -13.39
N ASP A 150 -12.32 0.06 -13.91
CA ASP A 150 -12.29 1.12 -14.93
C ASP A 150 -12.64 0.62 -16.34
N ALA A 151 -12.43 -0.67 -16.65
CA ALA A 151 -12.69 -1.20 -18.00
C ALA A 151 -14.19 -1.37 -18.33
N VAL A 152 -15.08 -1.34 -17.33
CA VAL A 152 -16.53 -1.47 -17.55
C VAL A 152 -17.17 -0.11 -17.87
N PHE A 153 -16.61 1.01 -17.39
CA PHE A 153 -17.14 2.34 -17.68
C PHE A 153 -16.62 2.94 -18.99
N SER A 154 -15.44 2.54 -19.47
CA SER A 154 -14.90 3.01 -20.77
C SER A 154 -15.65 2.45 -21.98
N ASN A 155 -16.24 1.25 -21.90
CA ASN A 155 -16.98 0.63 -23.01
C ASN A 155 -18.47 1.01 -23.06
N GLY A 156 -19.00 1.69 -22.04
CA GLY A 156 -20.42 2.07 -21.96
C GLY A 156 -20.77 3.39 -22.66
N MET A 157 -19.80 4.25 -22.96
CA MET A 157 -20.05 5.58 -23.55
C MET A 157 -19.91 5.64 -25.08
N GLU A 158 -19.28 4.65 -25.74
CA GLU A 158 -19.09 4.70 -27.21
C GLU A 158 -20.32 4.29 -28.04
N THR A 159 -21.37 3.70 -27.45
CA THR A 159 -22.51 3.16 -28.24
C THR A 159 -23.74 4.08 -28.36
N ARG A 160 -23.76 5.27 -27.76
CA ARG A 160 -24.88 6.22 -27.92
C ARG A 160 -24.61 7.42 -28.83
N GLY A 161 -23.50 7.40 -29.57
CA GLY A 161 -23.10 8.45 -30.51
C GLY A 161 -23.23 8.10 -32.00
N ARG A 162 -24.01 7.08 -32.40
CA ARG A 162 -24.29 6.79 -33.82
C ARG A 162 -25.75 6.41 -34.05
N LYS A 163 -26.57 7.40 -34.42
CA LYS A 163 -27.08 7.55 -35.79
C LYS A 163 -27.94 8.82 -35.87
N LEU A 164 -27.71 9.53 -36.97
CA LEU A 164 -28.57 10.54 -37.58
C LEU A 164 -29.99 9.98 -37.80
#